data_AF-X0WYV3-F1
#
_entry.id   AF-X0WYV3-F1
#
_cell.length_a   1.000
_cell.length_b   1.000
_cell.length_c   1.000
_cell.angle_alpha   90.00
_cell.angle_beta   90.00
_cell.angle_gamma   90.00
#
_symmetry.space_group_name_H-M   'P 1'
#
loop_
_entity.id
_entity.type
_entity.pdbx_description
1 polymer ?
#
loop_
_entity_poly.entity_id
_entity_poly.type
_entity_poly.pdbx_seq_one_letter_code
_entity_poly.pdbx_strand_id
1 'polypeptide(L)' 'QIDEVLSSLTPREQRVLQLRFGLEDGRSRTLEEVGKEFSVTRERIRQIEAKALRKLRHPSRSRKLRDYLE' A
#
# COMPACT_ATOMS: atom_id res chain seq x y z
N GLN A 1 4.26 10.26 -9.22
CA GLN A 1 5.40 9.41 -8.79
C GLN A 1 5.00 8.28 -7.84
N ILE A 2 3.97 8.42 -7.00
CA ILE A 2 3.39 7.29 -6.23
C ILE A 2 3.01 6.11 -7.14
N ASP A 3 2.46 6.38 -8.33
CA ASP A 3 2.10 5.33 -9.29
C ASP A 3 3.30 4.50 -9.80
N GLU A 4 4.47 5.10 -10.00
CA GLU A 4 5.68 4.35 -10.36
C GLU A 4 6.11 3.40 -9.24
N VAL A 5 6.00 3.86 -7.99
CA VAL A 5 6.34 3.08 -6.80
C VAL A 5 5.35 1.92 -6.62
N LEU A 6 4.06 2.20 -6.80
CA LEU A 6 2.98 1.23 -6.74
C LEU A 6 3.07 0.19 -7.87
N SER A 7 3.56 0.56 -9.06
CA SER A 7 3.75 -0.38 -10.19
C SER A 7 4.71 -1.54 -9.87
N SER A 8 5.56 -1.39 -8.84
CA SER A 8 6.50 -2.42 -8.39
C SER A 8 5.90 -3.43 -7.41
N LEU A 9 4.66 -3.20 -6.99
CA LEU A 9 3.87 -4.04 -6.11
C LEU A 9 2.99 -4.99 -6.91
N THR A 10 2.49 -6.04 -6.26
CA THR A 10 1.46 -6.87 -6.89
C THR A 10 0.14 -6.10 -6.98
N PRO A 11 -0.75 -6.41 -7.94
CA PRO A 11 -2.05 -5.72 -8.07
C PRO A 11 -2.84 -5.71 -6.75
N ARG A 12 -2.75 -6.79 -5.97
CA ARG A 12 -3.40 -6.90 -4.66
C ARG A 12 -2.78 -5.98 -3.61
N GLU A 13 -1.45 -5.89 -3.55
CA GLU A 13 -0.74 -4.97 -2.64
C GLU A 13 -1.04 -3.51 -3.00
N GLN A 14 -1.01 -3.17 -4.30
CA GLN A 14 -1.36 -1.85 -4.80
C GLN A 14 -2.78 -1.47 -4.42
N ARG A 15 -3.76 -2.35 -4.65
CA ARG A 15 -5.16 -2.09 -4.33
C ARG A 15 -5.39 -1.91 -2.82
N VAL A 16 -4.73 -2.72 -1.99
CA VAL A 16 -4.79 -2.56 -0.52
C VAL A 16 -4.26 -1.18 -0.12
N LEU A 17 -3.12 -0.74 -0.65
CA LEU A 17 -2.58 0.59 -0.33
C LEU A 17 -3.46 1.73 -0.87
N GLN A 18 -3.98 1.60 -2.08
CA GLN A 18 -4.89 2.60 -2.66
C GLN A 18 -6.09 2.84 -1.77
N LEU A 19 -6.72 1.77 -1.28
CA LEU A 19 -7.88 1.84 -0.40
C LEU A 19 -7.52 2.31 1.02
N ARG A 20 -6.38 1.86 1.56
CA ARG A 20 -5.92 2.26 2.90
C ARG A 20 -5.61 3.75 3.00
N PHE A 21 -4.96 4.30 1.97
CA PHE A 21 -4.51 5.69 1.95
C PHE A 21 -5.41 6.61 1.12
N GLY A 22 -6.51 6.11 0.55
CA GLY A 22 -7.42 6.89 -0.27
C GLY A 22 -6.76 7.45 -1.54
N LEU A 23 -5.82 6.72 -2.14
CA LEU A 23 -5.03 7.20 -3.28
C LEU A 23 -5.84 7.26 -4.58
N GLU A 24 -7.01 6.61 -4.63
CA GLU A 24 -7.90 6.59 -5.79
C GLU A 24 -9.13 7.49 -5.60
N ASP A 25 -9.78 7.42 -4.44
CA ASP A 25 -11.07 8.09 -4.16
C ASP A 25 -10.95 9.20 -3.08
N GLY A 26 -9.75 9.47 -2.58
CA GLY A 26 -9.50 10.45 -1.52
C GLY A 26 -9.96 10.01 -0.13
N ARG A 27 -10.49 8.78 0.02
CA ARG A 27 -11.05 8.27 1.28
C ARG A 27 -10.20 7.14 1.83
N SER A 28 -9.46 7.43 2.90
CA SER A 28 -8.72 6.40 3.63
C SER A 28 -9.68 5.44 4.32
N ARG A 29 -9.50 4.13 4.09
CA ARG A 29 -10.25 3.06 4.76
C ARG A 29 -9.41 2.41 5.85
N THR A 30 -10.05 1.95 6.91
CA THR A 30 -9.40 1.18 7.99
C THR A 30 -8.98 -0.22 7.51
N LEU A 31 -8.06 -0.87 8.23
CA LEU A 31 -7.67 -2.26 7.94
C LEU A 31 -8.86 -3.23 7.94
N GLU A 32 -9.89 -2.94 8.73
CA GLU A 32 -11.07 -3.78 8.85
C GLU A 32 -12.04 -3.58 7.68
N GLU A 33 -12.27 -2.33 7.24
CA GLU A 33 -13.05 -2.03 6.04
C GLU A 33 -12.42 -2.61 4.78
N VAL A 34 -11.09 -2.46 4.64
CA VAL A 34 -10.35 -3.09 3.55
C VAL A 34 -10.40 -4.63 3.68
N GLY A 35 -10.34 -5.17 4.89
CA GLY A 35 -10.50 -6.60 5.13
C GLY A 35 -11.84 -7.13 4.61
N LYS A 36 -12.93 -6.40 4.89
CA LYS A 36 -14.27 -6.73 4.40
C LYS A 36 -14.33 -6.72 2.87
N GLU A 37 -13.78 -5.70 2.22
CA GLU A 37 -13.77 -5.59 0.74
C GLU A 37 -12.98 -6.72 0.06
N PHE A 38 -11.88 -7.16 0.66
CA PHE A 38 -11.07 -8.26 0.14
C PHE A 38 -11.50 -9.65 0.66
N SER A 39 -12.57 -9.73 1.46
CA SER A 39 -13.00 -10.96 2.14
C SER A 39 -11.88 -11.66 2.90
N VAL A 40 -11.07 -10.89 3.63
CA VAL A 40 -9.97 -11.40 4.46
C VAL A 40 -9.98 -10.75 5.85
N THR A 41 -9.25 -11.35 6.78
CA THR A 41 -9.14 -10.81 8.13
C THR A 41 -8.36 -9.49 8.15
N ARG A 42 -8.63 -8.67 9.16
CA ARG A 42 -7.87 -7.44 9.46
C ARG A 42 -6.36 -7.71 9.52
N GLU A 43 -5.94 -8.79 10.18
CA GLU A 43 -4.50 -9.12 10.29
C GLU A 43 -3.89 -9.47 8.94
N ARG A 44 -4.67 -10.08 8.03
CA ARG A 44 -4.18 -10.34 6.67
C ARG A 44 -3.90 -9.04 5.91
N ILE A 45 -4.76 -8.02 6.05
CA ILE A 45 -4.50 -6.69 5.47
C ILE A 45 -3.26 -6.06 6.08
N ARG A 46 -3.09 -6.15 7.42
CA ARG A 46 -1.89 -5.63 8.11
C ARG A 46 -0.61 -6.26 7.58
N GLN A 47 -0.60 -7.58 7.37
CA GLN A 47 0.54 -8.28 6.78
C GLN A 47 0.85 -7.82 5.35
N ILE A 48 -0.19 -7.63 4.52
CA ILE A 48 -0.02 -7.16 3.14
C ILE A 48 0.56 -5.74 3.13
N GLU A 49 0.03 -4.84 3.97
CA GLU A 49 0.51 -3.46 4.14
C GLU A 49 1.98 -3.45 4.57
N ALA A 50 2.35 -4.20 5.62
CA ALA A 50 3.72 -4.30 6.10
C ALA A 50 4.67 -4.85 5.01
N LYS A 51 4.25 -5.87 4.27
CA LYS A 51 5.03 -6.45 3.16
C LYS A 51 5.23 -5.44 2.03
N ALA A 52 4.19 -4.71 1.66
CA ALA A 52 4.24 -3.68 0.63
C ALA A 52 5.19 -2.54 1.06
N LEU A 53 5.01 -1.98 2.27
CA LEU A 53 5.88 -0.94 2.82
C LEU A 53 7.35 -1.40 2.89
N ARG A 54 7.62 -2.66 3.23
CA ARG A 54 8.98 -3.21 3.22
C ARG A 54 9.58 -3.20 1.80
N LYS A 55 8.79 -3.53 0.78
CA LYS A 55 9.23 -3.46 -0.63
C LYS A 55 9.53 -2.03 -1.06
N LEU A 56 8.70 -1.07 -0.62
CA LEU A 56 8.88 0.35 -0.94
C LEU A 56 10.13 0.96 -0.27
N ARG A 57 10.47 0.51 0.94
CA ARG A 57 11.65 0.97 1.69
C ARG A 57 12.97 0.35 1.24
N HIS A 58 12.96 -0.63 0.34
CA HIS A 58 14.18 -1.32 -0.08
C HIS A 58 15.13 -0.36 -0.83
N PRO A 59 16.45 -0.30 -0.53
CA PRO A 59 17.40 0.68 -1.10
C PRO A 59 17.42 0.78 -2.62
N SER A 60 17.21 -0.35 -3.32
CA SER A 60 17.12 -0.37 -4.79
C SER A 60 15.87 0.30 -5.35
N ARG A 61 14.83 0.51 -4.52
CA ARG A 61 13.54 1.13 -4.87
C ARG A 61 13.30 2.46 -4.13
N SER A 62 13.91 2.65 -2.95
CA SER A 62 13.74 3.83 -2.09
C SER A 62 14.51 5.06 -2.55
N ARG A 63 15.44 4.92 -3.51
CA ARG A 63 16.12 6.06 -4.14
C ARG A 63 15.13 7.02 -4.83
N LYS A 64 13.93 6.55 -5.21
CA LYS A 64 12.82 7.38 -5.74
C LYS A 64 11.85 7.90 -4.66
N LEU A 65 11.95 7.41 -3.43
CA LEU A 65 10.96 7.59 -2.36
C LEU A 65 11.49 8.47 -1.21
N ARG A 66 12.81 8.60 -1.07
CA ARG A 66 13.46 9.49 -0.10
C ARG A 66 13.08 10.96 -0.28
N ASP A 67 12.85 11.40 -1.52
CA ASP A 67 12.51 12.80 -1.82
C ASP A 67 11.04 13.16 -1.50
N TYR A 68 10.22 12.19 -1.05
CA TYR A 68 8.77 12.37 -0.82
C TYR A 68 8.34 12.27 0.65
N LEU A 69 9.25 11.87 1.55
CA LEU A 69 8.98 11.70 2.98
C LEU A 69 9.72 12.71 3.87
N GLU A 70 10.27 13.77 3.26
CA GLU A 70 10.69 15.00 3.97
C GLU A 70 9.53 16.01 4.01
#